data_AF-A0AA43JRZ4-F1
#
_entry.id   AF-A0AA43JRZ4-F1
#
_cell.length_a   1.000
_cell.length_b   1.000
_cell.length_c   1.000
_cell.angle_alpha   90.00
_cell.angle_beta   90.00
_cell.angle_gamma   90.00
#
_symmetry.space_group_name_H-M   'P 1'
#
loop_
_entity.id
_entity.type
_entity.pdbx_description
1 polymer ?
#
loop_
_entity_poly.entity_id
_entity_poly.type
_entity_poly.pdbx_seq_one_letter_code
_entity_poly.pdbx_strand_id
1 'polypeptide(L)'
;PQFAAYRAKAYCSAVKSDLANYAISEEAYFTDYDAYTNGTDNIADPGSIPGFKPTDRVFLVHGATNPSPSINGFSVTGTHQQCDANGDGTTDTYTWDSTNGGMQTH
;
A
#
# COMPACT_ATOMS: atom_id res chain seq x y z
N PRO A 1 13.41 -20.19 -16.46
CA PRO A 1 13.95 -18.88 -16.04
C PRO A 1 13.00 -17.68 -16.33
N GLN A 2 12.57 -17.48 -17.59
CA GLN A 2 11.79 -16.29 -17.98
C GLN A 2 10.36 -16.23 -17.40
N PHE A 3 9.66 -17.37 -17.29
CA PHE A 3 8.30 -17.41 -16.73
C PHE A 3 8.23 -17.12 -15.23
N ALA A 4 9.26 -17.50 -14.47
CA ALA A 4 9.32 -17.23 -13.03
C ALA A 4 9.51 -15.73 -12.77
N ALA A 5 10.43 -15.09 -13.50
CA ALA A 5 10.64 -13.64 -13.43
C ALA A 5 9.38 -12.84 -13.86
N TYR A 6 8.63 -13.33 -14.86
CA TYR A 6 7.38 -12.69 -15.27
C TYR A 6 6.31 -12.76 -14.17
N ARG A 7 6.18 -13.90 -13.49
CA ARG A 7 5.25 -14.05 -12.36
C ARG A 7 5.65 -13.17 -11.18
N ALA A 8 6.93 -13.11 -10.83
CA ALA A 8 7.43 -12.23 -9.77
C ALA A 8 7.06 -10.77 -10.02
N LYS A 9 7.26 -10.29 -11.26
CA LYS A 9 6.85 -8.94 -11.69
C LYS A 9 5.34 -8.73 -11.65
N ALA A 10 4.53 -9.75 -11.95
CA ALA A 10 3.08 -9.67 -11.84
C ALA A 10 2.63 -9.49 -10.39
N TYR A 11 3.24 -10.20 -9.43
CA TYR A 11 2.97 -9.99 -8.00
C TYR A 11 3.35 -8.58 -7.56
N CYS A 12 4.50 -8.07 -8.00
CA CYS A 12 4.89 -6.68 -7.73
C CYS A 12 3.92 -5.66 -8.32
N SER A 13 3.39 -5.93 -9.52
CA SER A 13 2.36 -5.08 -10.13
C SER A 13 1.06 -5.11 -9.34
N ALA A 14 0.68 -6.24 -8.74
CA ALA A 14 -0.48 -6.34 -7.87
C ALA A 14 -0.30 -5.47 -6.62
N VAL A 15 0.87 -5.54 -5.96
CA VAL A 15 1.19 -4.69 -4.80
C VAL A 15 1.06 -3.19 -5.16
N LYS A 16 1.63 -2.78 -6.29
CA LYS A 16 1.54 -1.39 -6.76
C LYS A 16 0.09 -0.97 -7.03
N SER A 17 -0.69 -1.83 -7.68
CA SER A 17 -2.10 -1.57 -7.95
C SER A 17 -2.91 -1.43 -6.67
N ASP A 18 -2.67 -2.29 -5.69
CA ASP A 18 -3.36 -2.23 -4.40
C ASP A 18 -3.00 -0.95 -3.64
N LEU A 19 -1.74 -0.53 -3.64
CA LEU A 19 -1.32 0.75 -3.06
C LEU A 19 -2.00 1.95 -3.73
N ALA A 20 -2.14 1.94 -5.06
CA ALA A 20 -2.83 3.00 -5.77
C ALA A 20 -4.34 3.02 -5.47
N ASN A 21 -4.97 1.84 -5.43
CA ASN A 21 -6.38 1.70 -5.05
C ASN A 21 -6.62 2.10 -3.59
N TYR A 22 -5.69 1.78 -2.70
CA TYR A 22 -5.70 2.21 -1.31
C TYR A 22 -5.70 3.73 -1.23
N ALA A 23 -4.77 4.38 -1.93
CA ALA A 23 -4.69 5.83 -1.98
C ALA A 23 -5.97 6.48 -2.53
N ILE A 24 -6.57 5.93 -3.59
CA ILE A 24 -7.86 6.40 -4.11
C ILE A 24 -8.97 6.30 -3.05
N SER A 25 -8.95 5.23 -2.25
CA SER A 25 -9.92 5.03 -1.18
C SER A 25 -9.72 6.01 -0.04
N GLU A 26 -8.47 6.34 0.31
CA GLU A 26 -8.12 7.41 1.25
C GLU A 26 -8.60 8.79 0.75
N GLU A 27 -8.40 9.11 -0.53
CA GLU A 27 -8.87 10.39 -1.11
C GLU A 27 -10.40 10.51 -1.12
N ALA A 28 -11.11 9.41 -1.39
CA ALA A 28 -12.56 9.36 -1.29
C ALA A 28 -13.02 9.61 0.15
N TYR A 29 -12.37 8.98 1.13
CA TYR A 29 -12.63 9.21 2.55
C TYR A 29 -12.33 10.65 2.95
N PHE A 30 -11.19 11.21 2.52
CA PHE A 30 -10.82 12.60 2.80
C PHE A 30 -11.86 13.58 2.25
N THR A 31 -12.43 13.32 1.07
CA THR A 31 -13.47 14.17 0.46
C THR A 31 -14.73 14.27 1.33
N ASP A 32 -15.07 13.19 2.04
CA ASP A 32 -16.26 13.12 2.89
C ASP A 32 -16.01 13.61 4.33
N TYR A 33 -14.78 13.41 4.86
CA TYR A 33 -14.48 13.59 6.29
C TYR A 33 -13.39 14.65 6.59
N ASP A 34 -12.76 15.23 5.56
CA ASP A 34 -11.67 16.23 5.66
C ASP A 34 -10.46 15.74 6.49
N ALA A 35 -10.24 14.42 6.51
CA ALA A 35 -9.13 13.77 7.19
C ALA A 35 -8.86 12.39 6.56
N TYR A 36 -7.61 11.93 6.57
CA TYR A 36 -7.26 10.55 6.21
C TYR A 36 -7.48 9.58 7.37
N THR A 37 -7.55 8.28 7.08
CA THR A 37 -7.73 7.28 8.13
C THR A 37 -6.49 7.11 9.00
N ASN A 38 -6.70 6.84 10.29
CA ASN A 38 -5.63 6.45 11.19
C ASN A 38 -5.45 4.94 11.08
N GLY A 39 -4.50 4.51 10.27
CA GLY A 39 -4.13 3.10 10.17
C GLY A 39 -3.48 2.64 11.47
N THR A 40 -4.29 2.15 12.42
CA THR A 40 -3.75 1.55 13.64
C THR A 40 -2.92 0.32 13.30
N ASP A 41 -1.74 0.25 13.92
CA ASP A 41 -0.64 -0.67 13.64
C ASP A 41 -1.01 -2.12 13.24
N ASN A 42 -0.27 -2.61 12.24
CA ASN A 42 -0.05 -4.02 11.85
C ASN A 42 -1.10 -4.73 10.97
N ILE A 43 -1.07 -4.42 9.67
CA ILE A 43 -1.92 -4.96 8.60
C ILE A 43 -3.17 -4.09 8.52
N ALA A 44 -3.39 -3.48 7.35
CA ALA A 44 -4.69 -2.94 7.01
C ALA A 44 -5.71 -4.06 7.25
N ASP A 45 -6.43 -4.00 8.37
CA ASP A 45 -7.72 -4.64 8.41
C ASP A 45 -8.46 -4.04 7.22
N PRO A 46 -8.82 -4.81 6.19
CA PRO A 46 -9.53 -4.28 5.03
C PRO A 46 -10.85 -3.56 5.39
N GLY A 47 -11.23 -3.51 6.67
CA GLY A 47 -12.27 -2.63 7.20
C GLY A 47 -11.85 -1.20 7.60
N SER A 48 -10.57 -0.81 7.58
CA SER A 48 -10.13 0.53 8.05
C SER A 48 -10.48 1.67 7.07
N ILE A 49 -10.50 1.39 5.76
CA ILE A 49 -11.13 2.26 4.76
C ILE A 49 -12.35 1.55 4.17
N PRO A 50 -13.55 2.15 4.23
CA PRO A 50 -14.73 1.61 3.59
C PRO A 50 -14.52 1.31 2.10
N GLY A 51 -14.80 0.06 1.70
CA GLY A 51 -14.81 -0.35 0.28
C GLY A 51 -13.45 -0.74 -0.30
N PHE A 52 -12.36 -0.62 0.45
CA PHE A 52 -11.05 -1.12 0.02
C PHE A 52 -10.86 -2.59 0.43
N LYS A 53 -10.35 -3.41 -0.48
CA LYS A 53 -9.92 -4.77 -0.17
C LYS A 53 -8.63 -5.09 -0.94
N PRO A 54 -7.55 -5.46 -0.26
CA PRO A 54 -6.31 -5.83 -0.93
C PRO A 54 -6.49 -7.15 -1.70
N THR A 55 -5.66 -7.31 -2.72
CA THR A 55 -5.49 -8.57 -3.44
C THR A 55 -5.00 -9.66 -2.49
N ASP A 56 -5.38 -10.91 -2.75
CA ASP A 56 -4.96 -12.03 -1.91
C ASP A 56 -3.43 -12.05 -1.74
N ARG A 57 -2.99 -12.16 -0.47
CA ARG A 57 -1.57 -12.20 -0.05
C ARG A 57 -0.75 -10.93 -0.32
N VAL A 58 -1.40 -9.82 -0.69
CA VAL A 58 -0.78 -8.49 -0.62
C VAL A 58 -0.99 -7.95 0.79
N PHE A 59 0.11 -7.65 1.48
CA PHE A 59 0.10 -7.10 2.82
C PHE A 59 0.38 -5.61 2.75
N LEU A 60 -0.54 -4.80 3.26
CA LEU A 60 -0.38 -3.36 3.40
C LEU A 60 -0.21 -3.01 4.87
N VAL A 61 0.81 -2.23 5.18
CA VAL A 61 1.16 -1.78 6.54
C VAL A 61 1.20 -0.27 6.53
N HIS A 62 0.48 0.36 7.44
CA HIS A 62 0.57 1.80 7.62
C HIS A 62 1.91 2.18 8.25
N GLY A 63 2.56 3.17 7.65
CA GLY A 63 3.58 3.94 8.33
C GLY A 63 2.93 4.77 9.43
N ALA A 64 3.63 4.95 10.55
CA ALA A 64 3.13 5.73 11.68
C ALA A 64 2.75 7.16 11.23
N THR A 65 1.45 7.43 11.11
CA THR A 65 0.93 8.78 10.97
C THR A 65 0.77 9.38 12.36
N ASN A 66 1.09 10.68 12.48
CA ASN A 66 1.06 11.39 13.76
C ASN A 66 -0.33 11.25 14.44
N PRO A 67 -0.39 10.93 15.73
CA PRO A 67 -1.65 10.87 16.46
C PRO A 67 -2.17 12.29 16.73
N SER A 68 -3.04 12.83 15.88
CA SER A 68 -3.78 14.08 16.16
C SER A 68 -4.91 14.33 15.17
N PRO A 69 -5.92 15.16 15.51
CA PRO A 69 -7.31 15.04 15.03
C PRO A 69 -7.55 15.35 13.55
N SER A 70 -6.50 15.67 12.78
CA SER A 70 -6.54 15.94 11.35
C SER A 70 -5.29 15.34 10.72
N ILE A 71 -5.42 14.12 10.19
CA ILE A 71 -4.34 13.46 9.46
C ILE A 71 -4.36 14.03 8.05
N ASN A 72 -3.37 14.87 7.74
CA ASN A 72 -3.23 15.55 6.44
C ASN A 72 -2.25 14.81 5.49
N GLY A 73 -1.83 13.61 5.86
CA GLY A 73 -1.00 12.77 5.02
C GLY A 73 -0.90 11.36 5.60
N PHE A 74 -0.68 10.40 4.72
CA PHE A 74 -0.55 8.99 5.09
C PHE A 74 0.62 8.35 4.34
N SER A 75 1.19 7.33 4.96
CA SER A 75 2.17 6.46 4.34
C SER A 75 1.73 5.02 4.51
N VAL A 76 1.78 4.24 3.42
CA VAL A 76 1.43 2.82 3.44
C VAL A 76 2.48 2.05 2.66
N THR A 77 2.98 0.99 3.26
CA THR A 77 3.94 0.07 2.67
C THR A 77 3.25 -1.22 2.27
N GLY A 78 3.41 -1.62 1.01
CA GLY A 78 2.86 -2.84 0.43
C GLY A 78 3.95 -3.88 0.14
N THR A 79 3.65 -5.14 0.45
CA THR A 79 4.53 -6.28 0.18
C THR A 79 3.75 -7.50 -0.30
N HIS A 80 4.42 -8.37 -1.05
CA HIS A 80 3.93 -9.71 -1.39
C HIS A 80 5.12 -10.67 -1.40
N GLN A 81 5.03 -11.81 -0.71
CA GLN A 81 6.18 -12.73 -0.51
C GLN A 81 6.90 -13.12 -1.82
N GLN A 82 6.16 -13.22 -2.93
CA GLN A 82 6.69 -13.61 -4.24
C GLN A 82 6.99 -12.42 -5.17
N CYS A 83 6.85 -11.19 -4.67
CA CYS A 83 7.29 -10.01 -5.39
C CYS A 83 8.82 -9.89 -5.26
N ASP A 84 9.51 -10.26 -6.33
CA ASP A 84 10.96 -10.19 -6.48
C ASP A 84 11.25 -9.78 -7.93
N ALA A 85 11.09 -8.48 -8.21
CA ALA A 85 11.28 -7.92 -9.55
C ALA A 85 12.76 -7.97 -9.99
N ASN A 86 13.68 -7.98 -9.02
CA ASN A 86 15.13 -8.02 -9.21
C ASN A 86 15.67 -9.44 -9.41
N GLY A 87 14.95 -10.47 -8.96
CA GLY A 87 15.33 -11.86 -9.03
C GLY A 87 16.46 -12.24 -8.07
N ASP A 88 16.65 -11.48 -6.99
CA ASP A 88 17.74 -11.68 -6.03
C ASP A 88 17.32 -12.53 -4.81
N GLY A 89 16.06 -12.97 -4.77
CA GLY A 89 15.49 -13.78 -3.70
C GLY A 89 15.01 -12.96 -2.51
N THR A 90 15.02 -11.63 -2.58
CA THR A 90 14.44 -10.74 -1.58
C THR A 90 13.05 -10.26 -2.00
N THR A 91 12.19 -9.99 -1.02
CA THR A 91 10.86 -9.45 -1.28
C THR A 91 10.96 -7.95 -1.49
N ASP A 92 10.61 -7.46 -2.68
CA ASP A 92 10.53 -6.02 -2.93
C ASP A 92 9.37 -5.42 -2.13
N THR A 93 9.62 -4.21 -1.66
CA THR A 93 8.68 -3.44 -0.85
C THR A 93 8.40 -2.12 -1.55
N TYR A 94 7.13 -1.75 -1.63
CA TYR A 94 6.71 -0.48 -2.23
C TYR A 94 6.02 0.37 -1.18
N THR A 95 6.25 1.68 -1.20
CA THR A 95 5.62 2.60 -0.24
C THR A 95 4.85 3.65 -1.01
N TRP A 96 3.60 3.89 -0.64
CA TRP A 96 2.87 5.10 -0.99
C TRP A 96 3.07 6.12 0.12
N ASP A 97 3.39 7.35 -0.25
CA ASP A 97 3.48 8.48 0.67
C ASP A 97 2.78 9.68 0.05
N SER A 98 1.64 10.08 0.61
CA SER A 98 0.87 11.20 0.08
C SER A 98 1.57 12.55 0.25
N THR A 99 2.51 12.67 1.20
CA THR A 99 3.32 13.89 1.39
C THR A 99 4.44 14.02 0.37
N ASN A 100 4.96 12.89 -0.12
CA ASN A 100 6.02 12.83 -1.13
C ASN A 100 5.50 12.58 -2.56
N GLY A 101 4.23 12.87 -2.82
CA GLY A 101 3.65 12.83 -4.16
C GLY A 101 3.27 11.44 -4.67
N GLY A 102 3.11 10.45 -3.79
CA GLY A 102 2.54 9.13 -4.10
C GLY A 102 3.54 7.98 -4.02
N MET A 103 3.51 7.10 -5.02
CA MET A 103 4.26 5.84 -5.00
C MET A 103 5.78 6.06 -5.08
N GLN A 104 6.48 5.53 -4.08
CA GLN A 104 7.93 5.50 -3.95
C GLN A 104 8.47 4.12 -4.35
N THR A 105 9.61 4.10 -5.02
CA THR A 105 10.37 2.89 -5.34
C THR A 105 11.59 2.84 -4.44
N HIS A 106 11.80 1.74 -3.73
CA HIS A 106 13.08 1.44 -3.09
C HIS A 106 13.82 0.36 -3.84
#